data_AF-A0A7X7F3V2-F1
#
_entry.id   AF-A0A7X7F3V2-F1
#
_cell.length_a   1.000
_cell.length_b   1.000
_cell.length_c   1.000
_cell.angle_alpha   90.00
_cell.angle_beta   90.00
_cell.angle_gamma   90.00
#
_symmetry.space_group_name_H-M   'P 1'
#
loop_
_entity.id
_entity.type
_entity.pdbx_description
1 polymer ?
#
loop_
_entity_poly.entity_id
_entity_poly.type
_entity_poly.pdbx_seq_one_letter_code
_entity_poly.pdbx_strand_id
1 'polypeptide(L)'
;AQVVRDREGKEQYPLAILLEAFQSIQRKGARFILLLTGLPTLFPKLVESRTYAERMFAVLEIGRLSPQASRDAIEVPQKESRWKFTEDGVKKIIEVSDGYPYFIQFVCRETFDHLIANPNDLAIPIDAIVRKLDSDFFAGRWENVTDRQRDLLYCIAQLDHADEEFTISEIVDVSKGLGIKPFVYGDVSQALPRLIEKGLIYKNRHGKYCFAVPLFSGFIRRRFQMPDAQKRLFE
;
A
#
# COMPACT_ATOMS: atom_id res chain seq x y z
N ALA A 1 -11.65 3.22 -10.55
CA ALA A 1 -11.67 4.63 -10.09
C ALA A 1 -11.19 5.53 -11.22
N GLN A 2 -11.87 6.65 -11.50
CA GLN A 2 -11.35 7.66 -12.42
C GLN A 2 -10.31 8.50 -11.67
N VAL A 3 -9.13 8.70 -12.27
CA VAL A 3 -8.07 9.54 -11.69
C VAL A 3 -8.36 11.00 -12.04
N VAL A 4 -8.80 11.78 -11.06
CA VAL A 4 -8.98 13.23 -11.20
C VAL A 4 -7.61 13.90 -10.98
N ARG A 5 -6.97 14.33 -12.07
CA ARG A 5 -5.68 15.04 -12.05
C ARG A 5 -5.63 16.02 -13.21
N ASP A 6 -5.07 17.20 -12.96
CA ASP A 6 -4.79 18.18 -14.01
C ASP A 6 -3.68 17.68 -14.95
N ARG A 7 -3.87 17.96 -16.24
CA ARG A 7 -3.01 17.58 -17.35
C ARG A 7 -2.75 18.81 -18.20
N GLU A 8 -1.80 19.62 -17.75
CA GLU A 8 -1.42 20.89 -18.39
C GLU A 8 -1.07 20.70 -19.88
N GLY A 9 -0.25 19.70 -20.21
CA GLY A 9 0.09 19.39 -21.61
C GLY A 9 -1.05 18.91 -22.51
N LYS A 10 -2.26 18.73 -21.95
CA LYS A 10 -3.50 18.43 -22.68
C LYS A 10 -4.58 19.50 -22.47
N GLU A 11 -4.23 20.61 -21.82
CA GLU A 11 -5.16 21.70 -21.44
C GLU A 11 -6.40 21.21 -20.67
N GLN A 12 -6.26 20.15 -19.87
CA GLN A 12 -7.36 19.57 -19.08
C GLN A 12 -7.13 19.82 -17.59
N TYR A 13 -8.03 20.55 -16.95
CA TYR A 13 -7.92 20.93 -15.53
C TYR A 13 -9.11 20.48 -14.67
N PRO A 14 -9.45 19.16 -14.66
CA PRO A 14 -10.62 18.67 -13.95
C PRO A 14 -10.57 18.92 -12.42
N LEU A 15 -9.39 18.93 -11.81
CA LEU A 15 -9.25 19.23 -10.38
C LEU A 15 -9.50 20.71 -10.12
N ALA A 16 -8.89 21.57 -10.91
CA ALA A 16 -9.09 23.02 -10.82
C ALA A 16 -10.54 23.45 -11.06
N ILE A 17 -11.26 22.76 -11.97
CA ILE A 17 -12.70 22.98 -12.23
C ILE A 17 -13.54 22.51 -11.05
N LEU A 18 -13.25 21.34 -10.48
CA LEU A 18 -13.94 20.83 -9.29
C LEU A 18 -13.85 21.83 -8.12
N LEU A 19 -12.65 22.36 -7.86
CA LEU A 19 -12.43 23.35 -6.80
C LEU A 19 -13.21 24.65 -7.05
N GLU A 20 -13.20 25.17 -8.28
CA GLU A 20 -13.95 26.39 -8.62
C GLU A 20 -15.46 26.18 -8.50
N ALA A 21 -15.97 25.01 -8.90
CA ALA A 21 -17.37 24.67 -8.75
C ALA A 21 -17.78 24.69 -7.27
N PHE A 22 -16.96 24.13 -6.38
CA PHE A 22 -17.22 24.13 -4.94
C PHE A 22 -17.15 25.54 -4.32
N GLN A 23 -16.19 26.37 -4.75
CA GLN A 23 -16.16 27.78 -4.34
C GLN A 23 -17.42 28.53 -4.80
N SER A 24 -17.86 28.29 -6.05
CA SER A 24 -19.05 28.93 -6.61
C SER A 24 -20.34 28.56 -5.87
N ILE A 25 -20.56 27.29 -5.54
CA ILE A 25 -21.74 26.87 -4.78
C ILE A 25 -21.69 27.36 -3.32
N GLN A 26 -20.50 27.43 -2.72
CA GLN A 26 -20.33 28.00 -1.38
C GLN A 26 -20.70 29.49 -1.35
N ARG A 27 -20.28 30.27 -2.37
CA ARG A 27 -20.68 31.69 -2.52
C ARG A 27 -22.19 31.87 -2.67
N LYS A 28 -22.89 30.87 -3.23
CA LYS A 28 -24.36 30.86 -3.36
C LYS A 28 -25.08 30.39 -2.09
N GLY A 29 -24.36 30.12 -1.00
CA GLY A 29 -24.94 29.66 0.27
C GLY A 29 -25.40 28.19 0.25
N ALA A 30 -24.98 27.40 -0.74
CA ALA A 30 -25.32 25.98 -0.80
C ALA A 30 -24.58 25.19 0.29
N ARG A 31 -25.26 24.22 0.92
CA ARG A 31 -24.74 23.44 2.05
C ARG A 31 -24.25 22.07 1.60
N PHE A 32 -23.14 22.05 0.87
CA PHE A 32 -22.46 20.80 0.46
C PHE A 32 -21.11 20.68 1.14
N ILE A 33 -20.74 19.45 1.52
CA ILE A 33 -19.40 19.12 2.03
C ILE A 33 -18.66 18.35 0.93
N LEU A 34 -17.44 18.77 0.62
CA LEU A 34 -16.54 18.04 -0.27
C LEU A 34 -15.61 17.16 0.56
N LEU A 35 -15.70 15.84 0.37
CA LEU A 35 -14.74 14.88 0.92
C LEU A 35 -13.88 14.34 -0.22
N LEU A 36 -12.57 14.42 -0.06
CA LEU A 36 -11.59 13.88 -1.00
C LEU A 36 -10.72 12.85 -0.28
N THR A 37 -10.47 11.73 -0.93
CA THR A 37 -9.59 10.66 -0.41
C THR A 37 -8.55 10.32 -1.46
N GLY A 38 -7.30 10.17 -1.05
CA GLY A 38 -6.20 9.80 -1.94
C GLY A 38 -4.90 9.58 -1.19
N LEU A 39 -3.86 9.24 -1.93
CA LEU A 39 -2.50 9.15 -1.39
C LEU A 39 -2.04 10.50 -0.81
N PRO A 40 -1.02 10.53 0.06
CA PRO A 40 -0.48 11.78 0.64
C PRO A 40 -0.15 12.87 -0.39
N THR A 41 0.13 12.48 -1.64
CA THR A 41 0.34 13.40 -2.78
C THR A 41 -0.89 14.20 -3.22
N LEU A 42 -2.09 13.88 -2.72
CA LEU A 42 -3.33 14.56 -3.08
C LEU A 42 -3.32 16.04 -2.66
N PHE A 43 -2.95 16.33 -1.41
CA PHE A 43 -2.99 17.70 -0.90
C PHE A 43 -2.03 18.65 -1.65
N PRO A 44 -0.76 18.29 -1.90
CA PRO A 44 0.11 19.08 -2.77
C PRO A 44 -0.49 19.35 -4.15
N LYS A 45 -1.11 18.35 -4.79
CA LYS A 45 -1.77 18.51 -6.09
C LYS A 45 -2.97 19.47 -6.04
N LEU A 46 -3.72 19.49 -4.94
CA LEU A 46 -4.80 20.45 -4.73
C LEU A 46 -4.26 21.88 -4.68
N VAL A 47 -3.18 22.10 -3.92
CA VAL A 47 -2.51 23.40 -3.79
C VAL A 47 -1.92 23.87 -5.13
N GLU A 48 -1.32 22.97 -5.91
CA GLU A 48 -0.83 23.26 -7.26
C GLU A 48 -1.96 23.63 -8.22
N SER A 49 -3.14 23.03 -8.08
CA SER A 49 -4.26 23.23 -9.02
C SER A 49 -4.95 24.59 -8.89
N ARG A 50 -5.00 25.18 -7.69
CA ARG A 50 -5.68 26.46 -7.43
C ARG A 50 -5.06 27.23 -6.26
N THR A 51 -4.93 28.54 -6.43
CA THR A 51 -4.55 29.46 -5.36
C THR A 51 -5.53 29.37 -4.18
N TYR A 52 -5.00 29.38 -2.95
CA TYR A 52 -5.75 29.29 -1.69
C TYR A 52 -6.42 27.95 -1.42
N ALA A 53 -6.18 26.91 -2.22
CA ALA A 53 -6.74 25.58 -1.99
C ALA A 53 -6.28 25.00 -0.63
N GLU A 54 -5.13 25.40 -0.10
CA GLU A 54 -4.65 25.00 1.23
C GLU A 54 -5.60 25.44 2.36
N ARG A 55 -6.40 26.49 2.14
CA ARG A 55 -7.39 27.01 3.10
C ARG A 55 -8.77 26.38 2.94
N MET A 56 -9.00 25.63 1.87
CA MET A 56 -10.31 25.02 1.58
C MET A 56 -10.53 23.70 2.33
N PHE A 57 -9.47 23.06 2.82
CA PHE A 57 -9.52 21.69 3.30
C PHE A 57 -8.94 21.53 4.71
N ALA A 58 -9.62 20.74 5.54
CA ALA A 58 -9.01 20.09 6.68
C ALA A 58 -8.41 18.76 6.19
N VAL A 59 -7.10 18.58 6.39
CA VAL A 59 -6.42 17.34 5.99
C VAL A 59 -6.44 16.37 7.17
N LEU A 60 -6.96 15.17 6.92
CA LEU A 60 -6.93 14.06 7.88
C LEU A 60 -6.13 12.93 7.26
N GLU A 61 -5.05 12.55 7.92
CA GLU A 61 -4.26 11.39 7.53
C GLU A 61 -4.87 10.13 8.14
N ILE A 62 -5.13 9.12 7.30
CA ILE A 62 -5.65 7.83 7.73
C ILE A 62 -4.53 6.81 7.52
N GLY A 63 -3.90 6.41 8.63
CA GLY A 63 -2.85 5.40 8.65
C GLY A 63 -3.37 4.01 9.00
N ARG A 64 -2.45 3.16 9.47
CA ARG A 64 -2.77 1.87 10.07
C ARG A 64 -3.58 2.06 11.35
N LEU A 65 -4.39 1.06 11.68
CA LEU A 65 -5.10 1.06 12.95
C LEU A 65 -4.10 0.96 14.11
N SER A 66 -4.40 1.66 15.20
CA SER A 66 -3.69 1.44 16.46
C SER A 66 -3.89 -0.01 16.94
N PRO A 67 -3.06 -0.51 17.87
CA PRO A 67 -3.27 -1.85 18.43
C PRO A 67 -4.69 -2.05 18.99
N GLN A 68 -5.23 -1.04 19.69
CA GLN A 68 -6.60 -1.12 20.22
C GLN A 68 -7.65 -1.10 19.11
N ALA A 69 -7.52 -0.20 18.12
CA ALA A 69 -8.47 -0.14 17.02
C ALA A 69 -8.42 -1.40 16.14
N SER A 70 -7.25 -2.03 16.01
CA SER A 70 -7.09 -3.30 15.31
C SER A 70 -7.78 -4.45 16.05
N ARG A 71 -7.66 -4.47 17.39
CA ARG A 71 -8.39 -5.41 18.25
C ARG A 71 -9.90 -5.20 18.12
N ASP A 72 -10.37 -3.96 18.19
CA ASP A 72 -11.79 -3.64 18.06
C ASP A 72 -12.32 -4.08 16.68
N ALA A 73 -11.54 -3.88 15.60
CA ALA A 73 -11.89 -4.35 14.26
C ALA A 73 -12.05 -5.88 14.15
N ILE A 74 -11.44 -6.65 15.06
CA ILE A 74 -11.55 -8.11 15.13
C ILE A 74 -12.70 -8.53 16.07
N GLU A 75 -12.74 -7.96 17.27
CA GLU A 75 -13.62 -8.43 18.35
C GLU A 75 -15.04 -7.85 18.28
N VAL A 76 -15.20 -6.59 17.85
CA VAL A 76 -16.53 -5.96 17.78
C VAL A 76 -17.46 -6.73 16.84
N PRO A 77 -17.04 -7.15 15.62
CA PRO A 77 -17.86 -7.99 14.76
C PRO A 77 -18.22 -9.36 15.37
N GLN A 78 -17.43 -9.84 16.34
CA GLN A 78 -17.62 -11.16 16.98
C GLN A 78 -18.52 -11.14 18.21
N LYS A 79 -18.96 -9.95 18.68
CA LYS A 79 -19.80 -9.84 19.88
C LYS A 79 -21.09 -10.66 19.76
N GLU A 80 -21.69 -10.67 18.58
CA GLU A 80 -22.91 -11.43 18.25
C GLU A 80 -22.62 -12.84 17.68
N SER A 81 -21.35 -13.24 17.59
CA SER A 81 -20.93 -14.53 17.06
C SER A 81 -20.64 -15.54 18.17
N ARG A 82 -20.99 -16.81 17.95
CA ARG A 82 -20.55 -17.93 18.79
C ARG A 82 -19.06 -18.24 18.64
N TRP A 83 -18.44 -17.76 17.57
CA TRP A 83 -17.03 -17.97 17.26
C TRP A 83 -16.22 -16.73 17.62
N LYS A 84 -15.18 -16.92 18.44
CA LYS A 84 -14.29 -15.86 18.90
C LYS A 84 -12.85 -16.30 18.72
N PHE A 85 -11.99 -15.38 18.30
CA PHE A 85 -10.56 -15.63 18.38
C PHE A 85 -10.10 -15.63 19.83
N THR A 86 -9.08 -16.44 20.13
CA THR A 86 -8.35 -16.34 21.39
C THR A 86 -7.51 -15.05 21.41
N GLU A 87 -7.03 -14.65 22.58
CA GLU A 87 -6.10 -13.51 22.72
C GLU A 87 -4.87 -13.66 21.82
N ASP A 88 -4.28 -14.86 21.76
CA ASP A 88 -3.15 -15.14 20.89
C ASP A 88 -3.52 -15.06 19.40
N GLY A 89 -4.73 -15.49 19.04
CA GLY A 89 -5.26 -15.36 17.69
C GLY A 89 -5.43 -13.90 17.27
N VAL A 90 -6.04 -13.08 18.13
CA VAL A 90 -6.18 -11.63 17.91
C VAL A 90 -4.80 -10.99 17.75
N LYS A 91 -3.85 -11.27 18.65
CA LYS A 91 -2.48 -10.77 18.55
C LYS A 91 -1.82 -11.17 17.23
N LYS A 92 -2.00 -12.42 16.80
CA LYS A 92 -1.39 -12.91 15.56
C LYS A 92 -1.98 -12.26 14.32
N ILE A 93 -3.30 -12.03 14.31
CA ILE A 93 -3.98 -11.31 13.21
C ILE A 93 -3.44 -9.88 13.13
N ILE A 94 -3.30 -9.18 14.25
CA ILE A 94 -2.77 -7.81 14.29
C ILE A 94 -1.31 -7.78 13.78
N GLU A 95 -0.47 -8.71 14.22
CA GLU A 95 0.92 -8.83 13.80
C GLU A 95 1.05 -9.05 12.28
N VAL A 96 0.29 -10.01 11.73
CA VAL A 96 0.39 -10.38 10.31
C VAL A 96 -0.24 -9.35 9.39
N SER A 97 -1.29 -8.66 9.85
CA SER A 97 -1.94 -7.58 9.09
C SER A 97 -1.24 -6.23 9.24
N ASP A 98 -0.36 -6.09 10.23
CA ASP A 98 0.35 -4.85 10.57
C ASP A 98 -0.62 -3.66 10.73
N GLY A 99 -1.77 -3.93 11.37
CA GLY A 99 -2.84 -2.95 11.60
C GLY A 99 -3.54 -2.45 10.34
N TYR A 100 -3.29 -3.04 9.15
CA TYR A 100 -3.93 -2.61 7.92
C TYR A 100 -5.38 -3.14 7.83
N PRO A 101 -6.41 -2.26 7.77
CA PRO A 101 -7.82 -2.67 7.90
C PRO A 101 -8.25 -3.80 6.95
N TYR A 102 -7.87 -3.71 5.67
CA TYR A 102 -8.23 -4.73 4.70
C TYR A 102 -7.54 -6.07 4.99
N PHE A 103 -6.29 -6.06 5.46
CA PHE A 103 -5.60 -7.31 5.79
C PHE A 103 -6.13 -7.94 7.07
N ILE A 104 -6.55 -7.15 8.06
CA ILE A 104 -7.27 -7.68 9.23
C ILE A 104 -8.51 -8.45 8.77
N GLN A 105 -9.34 -7.82 7.92
CA GLN A 105 -10.56 -8.44 7.39
C GLN A 105 -10.25 -9.68 6.56
N PHE A 106 -9.22 -9.61 5.71
CA PHE A 106 -8.79 -10.73 4.88
C PHE A 106 -8.36 -11.92 5.73
N VAL A 107 -7.43 -11.72 6.67
CA VAL A 107 -6.94 -12.79 7.55
C VAL A 107 -8.10 -13.41 8.35
N CYS A 108 -9.00 -12.58 8.91
CA CYS A 108 -10.17 -13.07 9.63
C CYS A 108 -11.07 -13.93 8.74
N ARG A 109 -11.42 -13.44 7.54
CA ARG A 109 -12.26 -14.17 6.58
C ARG A 109 -11.63 -15.51 6.20
N GLU A 110 -10.38 -15.51 5.78
CA GLU A 110 -9.69 -16.74 5.36
C GLU A 110 -9.56 -17.74 6.51
N THR A 111 -9.44 -17.26 7.75
CA THR A 111 -9.45 -18.14 8.94
C THR A 111 -10.80 -18.80 9.15
N PHE A 112 -11.90 -18.05 9.01
CA PHE A 112 -13.24 -18.63 9.09
C PHE A 112 -13.52 -19.60 7.95
N ASP A 113 -13.13 -19.27 6.72
CA ASP A 113 -13.29 -20.16 5.56
C ASP A 113 -12.50 -21.47 5.76
N HIS A 114 -11.28 -21.39 6.32
CA HIS A 114 -10.49 -22.57 6.68
C HIS A 114 -11.17 -23.43 7.75
N LEU A 115 -11.70 -22.82 8.80
CA LEU A 115 -12.40 -23.53 9.87
C LEU A 115 -13.68 -24.22 9.34
N ILE A 116 -14.39 -23.58 8.41
CA ILE A 116 -15.57 -24.19 7.77
C ILE A 116 -15.16 -25.43 6.96
N ALA A 117 -14.05 -25.35 6.22
CA ALA A 117 -13.54 -26.47 5.43
C ALA A 117 -12.90 -27.56 6.29
N ASN A 118 -12.29 -27.19 7.42
CA ASN A 118 -11.53 -28.07 8.31
C ASN A 118 -11.98 -27.88 9.77
N PRO A 119 -13.18 -28.34 10.19
CA PRO A 119 -13.75 -28.03 11.50
C PRO A 119 -12.92 -28.49 12.72
N ASN A 120 -12.00 -29.43 12.52
CA ASN A 120 -11.13 -29.95 13.57
C ASN A 120 -9.79 -29.18 13.67
N ASP A 121 -9.49 -28.32 12.72
CA ASP A 121 -8.29 -27.48 12.72
C ASP A 121 -8.65 -26.06 13.15
N LEU A 122 -8.33 -25.75 14.41
CA LEU A 122 -8.61 -24.46 15.03
C LEU A 122 -7.46 -23.46 14.85
N ALA A 123 -6.42 -23.80 14.08
CA ALA A 123 -5.30 -22.91 13.83
C ALA A 123 -5.62 -21.83 12.79
N ILE A 124 -4.92 -20.70 12.88
CA ILE A 124 -4.92 -19.70 11.81
C ILE A 124 -3.95 -20.18 10.71
N PRO A 125 -4.40 -20.45 9.48
CA PRO A 125 -3.55 -21.01 8.42
C PRO A 125 -2.69 -19.93 7.75
N ILE A 126 -1.80 -19.29 8.52
CA ILE A 126 -1.02 -18.11 8.10
C ILE A 126 -0.31 -18.32 6.76
N ASP A 127 0.37 -19.45 6.55
CA ASP A 127 1.10 -19.71 5.30
C ASP A 127 0.19 -19.82 4.08
N ALA A 128 -1.04 -20.32 4.25
CA ALA A 128 -2.02 -20.36 3.17
C ALA A 128 -2.56 -18.96 2.89
N ILE A 129 -2.85 -18.19 3.94
CA ILE A 129 -3.34 -16.81 3.85
C ILE A 129 -2.32 -15.92 3.16
N VAL A 130 -1.03 -16.02 3.54
CA VAL A 130 0.06 -15.26 2.93
C VAL A 130 0.22 -15.62 1.46
N ARG A 131 0.19 -16.91 1.10
CA ARG A 131 0.23 -17.33 -0.32
C ARG A 131 -0.94 -16.78 -1.12
N LYS A 132 -2.13 -16.72 -0.52
CA LYS A 132 -3.32 -16.16 -1.16
C LYS A 132 -3.23 -14.64 -1.32
N LEU A 133 -2.66 -13.92 -0.34
CA LEU A 133 -2.33 -12.49 -0.50
C LEU A 133 -1.33 -12.29 -1.64
N ASP A 134 -0.31 -13.13 -1.72
CA ASP A 134 0.71 -13.10 -2.78
C ASP A 134 0.08 -13.26 -4.16
N SER A 135 -0.84 -14.23 -4.36
CA SER A 135 -1.53 -14.44 -5.63
C SER A 135 -2.56 -13.35 -5.95
N ASP A 136 -3.43 -13.01 -5.00
CA ASP A 136 -4.64 -12.25 -5.28
C ASP A 136 -4.40 -10.74 -5.21
N PHE A 137 -3.43 -10.32 -4.39
CA PHE A 137 -3.19 -8.90 -4.13
C PHE A 137 -1.87 -8.40 -4.72
N PHE A 138 -0.79 -9.18 -4.67
CA PHE A 138 0.54 -8.69 -5.07
C PHE A 138 0.96 -9.10 -6.48
N ALA A 139 0.64 -10.31 -6.94
CA ALA A 139 1.14 -10.85 -8.22
C ALA A 139 0.81 -9.96 -9.43
N GLY A 140 -0.43 -9.47 -9.55
CA GLY A 140 -0.81 -8.60 -10.65
C GLY A 140 0.00 -7.29 -10.71
N ARG A 141 0.45 -6.77 -9.56
CA ARG A 141 1.33 -5.59 -9.48
C ARG A 141 2.76 -5.94 -9.84
N TRP A 142 3.21 -7.13 -9.47
CA TRP A 142 4.54 -7.67 -9.74
C TRP A 142 4.78 -8.03 -11.21
N GLU A 143 3.76 -8.52 -11.91
CA GLU A 143 3.88 -8.84 -13.34
C GLU A 143 3.99 -7.60 -14.22
N ASN A 144 3.51 -6.46 -13.72
CA ASN A 144 3.53 -5.20 -14.45
C ASN A 144 4.84 -4.39 -14.29
N VAL A 145 5.90 -4.95 -13.70
CA VAL A 145 7.22 -4.30 -13.56
C VAL A 145 8.32 -5.01 -14.34
N THR A 146 9.26 -4.24 -14.88
CA THR A 146 10.42 -4.81 -15.60
C THR A 146 11.40 -5.47 -14.62
N ASP A 147 12.27 -6.35 -15.09
CA ASP A 147 13.25 -7.01 -14.20
C ASP A 147 14.14 -6.02 -13.47
N ARG A 148 14.57 -4.94 -14.14
CA ARG A 148 15.34 -3.90 -13.47
C ARG A 148 14.53 -3.12 -12.42
N GLN A 149 13.21 -2.99 -12.61
CA GLN A 149 12.33 -2.42 -11.59
C GLN A 149 12.13 -3.40 -10.42
N ARG A 150 12.07 -4.71 -10.69
CA ARG A 150 12.01 -5.75 -9.66
C ARG A 150 13.26 -5.74 -8.79
N ASP A 151 14.45 -5.63 -9.38
CA ASP A 151 15.72 -5.45 -8.66
C ASP A 151 15.67 -4.23 -7.72
N LEU A 152 15.15 -3.10 -8.20
CA LEU A 152 15.05 -1.88 -7.40
C LEU A 152 14.06 -2.05 -6.24
N LEU A 153 12.89 -2.62 -6.51
CA LEU A 153 11.90 -2.94 -5.47
C LEU A 153 12.47 -3.92 -4.44
N TYR A 154 13.31 -4.86 -4.88
CA TYR A 154 14.06 -5.76 -4.00
C TYR A 154 15.06 -5.00 -3.13
N CYS A 155 15.85 -4.06 -3.67
CA CYS A 155 16.69 -3.18 -2.87
C CYS A 155 15.90 -2.48 -1.76
N ILE A 156 14.77 -1.85 -2.11
CA ILE A 156 13.92 -1.17 -1.13
C ILE A 156 13.43 -2.15 -0.07
N ALA A 157 12.98 -3.34 -0.50
CA ALA A 157 12.50 -4.37 0.41
C ALA A 157 13.59 -4.87 1.37
N GLN A 158 14.89 -4.73 1.07
CA GLN A 158 15.98 -5.12 1.96
C GLN A 158 16.36 -4.04 3.00
N LEU A 159 15.76 -2.85 2.93
CA LEU A 159 15.94 -1.86 3.99
C LEU A 159 15.26 -2.34 5.28
N ASP A 160 15.85 -2.02 6.43
CA ASP A 160 15.28 -2.37 7.74
C ASP A 160 13.90 -1.73 7.94
N HIS A 161 13.72 -0.52 7.40
CA HIS A 161 12.51 0.30 7.44
C HIS A 161 11.81 0.36 6.08
N ALA A 162 11.80 -0.75 5.32
CA ALA A 162 11.26 -0.80 3.96
C ALA A 162 9.80 -0.33 3.82
N ASP A 163 8.97 -0.54 4.85
CA ASP A 163 7.56 -0.13 4.87
C ASP A 163 7.35 1.32 5.38
N GLU A 164 8.43 2.04 5.68
CA GLU A 164 8.43 3.46 6.08
C GLU A 164 9.03 4.36 4.96
N GLU A 165 9.63 5.49 5.33
CA GLU A 165 10.29 6.40 4.40
C GLU A 165 11.72 5.98 4.06
N PHE A 166 12.02 5.88 2.78
CA PHE A 166 13.37 5.65 2.26
C PHE A 166 13.81 6.73 1.26
N THR A 167 15.11 6.73 0.96
CA THR A 167 15.79 7.69 0.09
C THR A 167 16.49 7.00 -1.07
N ILE A 168 16.87 7.78 -2.08
CA ILE A 168 17.67 7.29 -3.21
C ILE A 168 19.04 6.77 -2.74
N SER A 169 19.69 7.46 -1.79
CA SER A 169 21.00 7.05 -1.27
C SER A 169 20.94 5.69 -0.59
N GLU A 170 19.93 5.44 0.23
CA GLU A 170 19.75 4.14 0.90
C GLU A 170 19.60 2.99 -0.10
N ILE A 171 18.82 3.21 -1.19
CA ILE A 171 18.67 2.22 -2.27
C ILE A 171 20.01 1.96 -2.98
N VAL A 172 20.77 3.01 -3.28
CA VAL A 172 22.08 2.89 -3.92
C VAL A 172 23.04 2.12 -3.02
N ASP A 173 23.08 2.42 -1.73
CA ASP A 173 23.99 1.79 -0.79
C ASP A 173 23.65 0.31 -0.55
N VAL A 174 22.38 -0.02 -0.31
CA VAL A 174 21.97 -1.42 -0.13
C VAL A 174 22.21 -2.24 -1.40
N SER A 175 22.03 -1.66 -2.60
CA SER A 175 22.20 -2.38 -3.87
C SER A 175 23.60 -2.96 -4.09
N LYS A 176 24.63 -2.39 -3.45
CA LYS A 176 26.02 -2.84 -3.57
C LYS A 176 26.24 -4.22 -2.95
N GLY A 177 25.40 -4.63 -2.00
CA GLY A 177 25.54 -5.87 -1.24
C GLY A 177 24.60 -7.02 -1.63
N LEU A 178 23.73 -6.83 -2.63
CA LEU A 178 22.59 -7.75 -2.88
C LEU A 178 22.81 -8.77 -4.01
N GLY A 179 24.01 -8.87 -4.58
CA GLY A 179 24.32 -9.85 -5.65
C GLY A 179 23.61 -9.58 -6.99
N ILE A 180 22.91 -8.46 -7.11
CA ILE A 180 22.34 -7.91 -8.35
C ILE A 180 23.27 -6.83 -8.93
N LYS A 181 23.04 -6.40 -10.17
CA LYS A 181 23.77 -5.25 -10.72
C LYS A 181 23.52 -4.01 -9.85
N PRO A 182 24.55 -3.37 -9.25
CA PRO A 182 24.35 -2.23 -8.37
C PRO A 182 23.65 -1.07 -9.09
N PHE A 183 22.90 -0.27 -8.34
CA PHE A 183 22.27 0.94 -8.86
C PHE A 183 23.16 2.15 -8.59
N VAL A 184 23.19 3.10 -9.51
CA VAL A 184 23.68 4.46 -9.25
C VAL A 184 22.53 5.44 -9.08
N TYR A 185 22.80 6.62 -8.52
CA TYR A 185 21.78 7.65 -8.26
C TYR A 185 20.90 7.95 -9.50
N GLY A 186 21.53 8.06 -10.68
CA GLY A 186 20.83 8.32 -11.94
C GLY A 186 19.80 7.24 -12.29
N ASP A 187 20.15 5.97 -12.10
CA ASP A 187 19.25 4.84 -12.36
C ASP A 187 18.00 4.92 -11.47
N VAL A 188 18.20 5.12 -10.17
CA VAL A 188 17.13 5.18 -9.18
C VAL A 188 16.25 6.40 -9.43
N SER A 189 16.85 7.56 -9.70
CA SER A 189 16.12 8.79 -9.99
C SER A 189 15.24 8.69 -11.24
N GLN A 190 15.62 7.88 -12.23
CA GLN A 190 14.81 7.63 -13.43
C GLN A 190 13.74 6.56 -13.21
N ALA A 191 14.01 5.57 -12.37
CA ALA A 191 13.10 4.45 -12.14
C ALA A 191 11.94 4.80 -11.17
N LEU A 192 12.19 5.59 -10.12
CA LEU A 192 11.18 5.95 -9.13
C LEU A 192 9.94 6.63 -9.73
N PRO A 193 10.03 7.63 -10.64
CA PRO A 193 8.86 8.20 -11.30
C PRO A 193 7.97 7.17 -12.00
N ARG A 194 8.57 6.18 -12.68
CA ARG A 194 7.83 5.10 -13.36
C ARG A 194 7.13 4.16 -12.38
N LEU A 195 7.74 3.90 -11.21
CA LEU A 195 7.11 3.12 -10.15
C LEU A 195 5.99 3.89 -9.44
N ILE A 196 6.11 5.22 -9.37
CA ILE A 196 5.04 6.11 -8.91
C ILE A 196 3.85 6.09 -9.86
N GLU A 197 4.09 6.14 -11.17
CA GLU A 197 3.02 6.01 -12.18
C GLU A 197 2.29 4.67 -12.10
N LYS A 198 3.02 3.59 -11.77
CA LYS A 198 2.44 2.26 -11.53
C LYS A 198 1.75 2.12 -10.17
N GLY A 199 1.80 3.14 -9.32
CA GLY A 199 1.19 3.11 -7.99
C GLY A 199 1.84 2.13 -7.02
N LEU A 200 3.13 1.83 -7.20
CA LEU A 200 3.90 0.95 -6.30
C LEU A 200 4.68 1.73 -5.25
N ILE A 201 5.05 2.96 -5.58
CA ILE A 201 5.77 3.89 -4.71
C ILE A 201 5.04 5.23 -4.74
N TYR A 202 5.13 6.01 -3.68
CA TYR A 202 4.79 7.43 -3.73
C TYR A 202 5.89 8.27 -3.08
N LYS A 203 5.97 9.55 -3.48
CA LYS A 203 6.86 10.53 -2.86
C LYS A 203 6.11 11.18 -1.70
N ASN A 204 6.57 10.95 -0.46
CA ASN A 204 5.94 11.51 0.72
C ASN A 204 6.29 12.99 0.91
N ARG A 205 7.59 13.30 0.80
CA ARG A 205 8.15 14.66 0.87
C ARG A 205 9.43 14.77 0.06
N HIS A 206 10.09 15.93 0.09
CA HIS A 206 11.31 16.14 -0.69
C HIS A 206 12.37 15.07 -0.37
N GLY A 207 12.78 14.30 -1.39
CA GLY A 207 13.78 13.23 -1.27
C GLY A 207 13.35 11.97 -0.51
N LYS A 208 12.09 11.87 -0.06
CA LYS A 208 11.58 10.75 0.76
C LYS A 208 10.42 10.04 0.05
N TYR A 209 10.51 8.72 -0.01
CA TYR A 209 9.61 7.84 -0.75
C TYR A 209 9.11 6.71 0.15
N CYS A 210 7.95 6.15 -0.15
CA CYS A 210 7.36 5.02 0.56
C CYS A 210 6.76 4.03 -0.44
N PHE A 211 6.61 2.77 -0.05
CA PHE A 211 5.70 1.87 -0.76
C PHE A 211 4.27 2.39 -0.71
N ALA A 212 3.57 2.36 -1.83
CA ALA A 212 2.15 2.67 -1.90
C ALA A 212 1.27 1.46 -1.55
N VAL A 213 1.89 0.27 -1.45
CA VAL A 213 1.22 -0.99 -1.23
C VAL A 213 1.67 -1.54 0.13
N PRO A 214 0.75 -1.77 1.09
CA PRO A 214 1.10 -2.27 2.41
C PRO A 214 1.62 -3.71 2.36
N LEU A 215 2.56 -4.05 3.24
CA LEU A 215 3.21 -5.37 3.36
C LEU A 215 3.92 -5.86 2.08
N PHE A 216 4.16 -4.96 1.12
CA PHE A 216 4.73 -5.33 -0.17
C PHE A 216 6.19 -5.75 -0.05
N SER A 217 6.94 -5.18 0.90
CA SER A 217 8.31 -5.56 1.23
C SER A 217 8.42 -7.07 1.51
N GLY A 218 7.52 -7.63 2.32
CA GLY A 218 7.48 -9.05 2.68
C GLY A 218 7.19 -9.95 1.48
N PHE A 219 6.24 -9.55 0.62
CA PHE A 219 5.99 -10.24 -0.65
C PHE A 219 7.23 -10.28 -1.54
N ILE A 220 7.89 -9.14 -1.73
CA ILE A 220 9.10 -9.04 -2.55
C ILE A 220 10.20 -9.94 -2.00
N ARG A 221 10.46 -9.91 -0.69
CA ARG A 221 11.46 -10.77 -0.04
C ARG A 221 11.19 -12.26 -0.32
N ARG A 222 9.95 -12.72 -0.15
CA ARG A 222 9.56 -14.11 -0.44
C ARG A 222 9.78 -14.47 -1.91
N ARG A 223 9.40 -13.58 -2.83
CA ARG A 223 9.53 -13.83 -4.28
C ARG A 223 10.99 -13.95 -4.73
N PHE A 224 11.93 -13.25 -4.09
CA PHE A 224 13.37 -13.37 -4.40
C PHE A 224 14.05 -14.52 -3.64
N GLN A 225 13.53 -14.91 -2.48
CA GLN A 225 14.00 -16.09 -1.73
C GLN A 225 13.52 -17.40 -2.35
N MET A 226 12.41 -17.37 -3.09
CA MET A 226 12.03 -18.41 -4.04
C MET A 226 12.72 -18.11 -5.37
N PRO A 227 13.93 -18.63 -5.65
CA PRO A 227 14.38 -18.62 -7.04
C PRO A 227 13.28 -19.27 -7.89
N ASP A 228 13.09 -18.84 -9.13
CA ASP A 228 12.27 -19.53 -10.14
C ASP A 228 12.83 -20.94 -10.49
N ALA A 229 13.40 -21.64 -9.50
CA ALA A 229 13.65 -23.06 -9.51
C ALA A 229 12.34 -23.79 -9.26
N GLN A 230 11.50 -23.87 -10.29
CA GLN A 230 10.81 -25.13 -10.52
C GLN A 230 11.91 -26.19 -10.67
N LYS A 231 12.31 -26.82 -9.56
CA LYS A 231 13.19 -27.98 -9.61
C LYS A 231 12.54 -28.94 -10.60
N ARG A 232 13.27 -29.29 -11.67
CA ARG A 232 12.89 -30.38 -12.56
C ARG A 232 12.49 -31.56 -11.68
N LEU A 233 11.22 -31.95 -11.75
CA LEU A 233 10.71 -33.10 -10.99
C LEU A 233 11.22 -34.42 -11.60
N PHE A 234 11.70 -34.39 -12.84
CA PHE A 234 12.31 -35.51 -13.56
C PHE A 234 13.40 -34.96 -14.51
N GLU A 235 14.46 -35.75 -14.75
CA GLU A 235 15.57 -35.39 -15.65
C GLU A 235 15.10 -34.98 -17.06
#